data_AF-A0A850BM87-F1
#
_entry.id   AF-A0A850BM87-F1
#
_cell.length_a   1.000
_cell.length_b   1.000
_cell.length_c   1.000
_cell.angle_alpha   90.00
_cell.angle_beta   90.00
_cell.angle_gamma   90.00
#
_symmetry.space_group_name_H-M   'P 1'
#
loop_
_entity.id
_entity.type
_entity.pdbx_description
1 polymer ?
#
loop_
_entity_poly.entity_id
_entity_poly.type
_entity_poly.pdbx_seq_one_letter_code
_entity_poly.pdbx_strand_id
1 'polypeptide(L)'
;MVWIPGGVLIAGTPPDRLPRVADEEMAGEQVVMRGFYVDIFPYPNEVGAIPTTNVTQAEARELCEAQEKRLCTELELERACKGPSNATYEYGETYKASVCGTGTAKNLVPNGFNSACHSAFGVHDLHGGVWSWTASQWRRDSSKTNLVAIRGGNGIHGELIGRCANGRGIRPDVRRPDVGVRCCVGEANSFEVVLSVTRGEPLKWQAPDGRIAPMLEKLAPPEIQNAVRGRRAEDQFKVERMWIWHPLGNEELYVGGGCAHPPGPDAMCGIVVARMRFEAPVLLAFIASDLWQPTVGETETAREIFVYGGDRNGAFRKRVSYEWGKISAAAKERKKRRKGKREATYD
;
A
#
# COMPACT_ATOMS: atom_id res chain seq x y z
N MET A 1 -16.53 -18.77 -19.71
CA MET A 1 -16.08 -17.37 -19.84
C MET A 1 -17.24 -16.43 -19.56
N VAL A 2 -16.95 -15.21 -19.16
CA VAL A 2 -17.93 -14.13 -18.95
C VAL A 2 -17.54 -12.90 -19.77
N TRP A 3 -18.55 -12.16 -20.24
CA TRP A 3 -18.37 -10.91 -20.99
C TRP A 3 -18.13 -9.75 -20.03
N ILE A 4 -17.03 -9.03 -20.23
CA ILE A 4 -16.74 -7.76 -19.56
C ILE A 4 -17.07 -6.63 -20.53
N PRO A 5 -18.09 -5.79 -20.25
CA PRO A 5 -18.43 -4.68 -21.13
C PRO A 5 -17.31 -3.63 -21.14
N GLY A 6 -17.14 -2.98 -22.29
CA GLY A 6 -16.27 -1.82 -22.41
C GLY A 6 -16.71 -0.70 -21.45
N GLY A 7 -15.75 0.11 -21.02
CA GLY A 7 -16.00 1.19 -20.06
C GLY A 7 -14.72 1.72 -19.43
N VAL A 8 -14.86 2.60 -18.45
CA VAL A 8 -13.72 3.23 -17.79
C VAL A 8 -13.27 2.38 -16.59
N LEU A 9 -12.00 1.98 -16.61
CA LEU A 9 -11.26 1.46 -15.48
C LEU A 9 -10.56 2.63 -14.76
N ILE A 10 -10.75 2.74 -13.45
CA ILE A 10 -9.89 3.57 -12.59
C ILE A 10 -8.69 2.70 -12.23
N ALA A 11 -7.62 2.74 -13.02
CA ALA A 11 -6.46 1.85 -12.90
C ALA A 11 -5.57 2.22 -11.69
N GLY A 12 -5.15 1.21 -10.94
CA GLY A 12 -4.40 1.36 -9.69
C GLY A 12 -5.27 1.81 -8.50
N THR A 13 -4.68 2.46 -7.51
CA THR A 13 -5.39 2.93 -6.32
C THR A 13 -5.27 4.45 -6.23
N PRO A 14 -6.40 5.19 -6.23
CA PRO A 14 -6.41 6.62 -5.95
C PRO A 14 -5.65 6.95 -4.64
N PRO A 15 -4.91 8.07 -4.57
CA PRO A 15 -4.10 8.40 -3.39
C PRO A 15 -4.90 8.53 -2.09
N ASP A 16 -6.18 8.87 -2.15
CA ASP A 16 -7.10 9.00 -1.01
C ASP A 16 -7.66 7.65 -0.52
N ARG A 17 -7.39 6.56 -1.23
CA ARG A 17 -7.86 5.22 -0.91
C ARG A 17 -6.71 4.34 -0.42
N LEU A 18 -6.97 3.58 0.64
CA LEU A 18 -5.99 2.73 1.31
C LEU A 18 -6.51 1.28 1.41
N PRO A 19 -5.61 0.28 1.48
CA PRO A 19 -4.15 0.39 1.37
C PRO A 19 -3.66 0.66 -0.06
N ARG A 20 -2.48 1.28 -0.19
CA ARG A 20 -1.87 1.69 -1.46
C ARG A 20 -0.36 1.44 -1.51
N VAL A 21 0.14 1.03 -2.69
CA VAL A 21 1.58 0.83 -2.96
C VAL A 21 2.02 1.75 -4.11
N ALA A 22 2.46 2.95 -3.77
CA ALA A 22 2.63 4.07 -4.70
C ALA A 22 3.64 3.88 -5.84
N ASP A 23 4.60 2.97 -5.66
CA ASP A 23 5.63 2.63 -6.65
C ASP A 23 5.34 1.34 -7.43
N GLU A 24 4.21 0.69 -7.18
CA GLU A 24 3.81 -0.55 -7.86
C GLU A 24 2.49 -0.42 -8.63
N GLU A 25 1.63 0.52 -8.25
CA GLU A 25 0.32 0.76 -8.88
C GLU A 25 0.05 2.23 -9.24
N MET A 26 -0.78 2.44 -10.26
CA MET A 26 -1.17 3.76 -10.76
C MET A 26 -1.99 4.53 -9.70
N ALA A 27 -2.08 5.84 -9.86
CA ALA A 27 -2.78 6.73 -8.93
C ALA A 27 -4.29 6.87 -9.21
N GLY A 28 -4.94 5.84 -9.76
CA GLY A 28 -6.35 5.90 -10.15
C GLY A 28 -6.57 6.53 -11.53
N GLU A 29 -5.73 6.21 -12.51
CA GLU A 29 -5.84 6.78 -13.86
C GLU A 29 -7.07 6.25 -14.60
N GLN A 30 -7.75 7.10 -15.34
CA GLN A 30 -8.92 6.72 -16.13
C GLN A 30 -8.49 6.07 -17.45
N VAL A 31 -8.65 4.76 -17.56
CA VAL A 31 -8.32 3.98 -18.75
C VAL A 31 -9.61 3.52 -19.42
N VAL A 32 -9.81 3.92 -20.68
CA VAL A 32 -10.94 3.45 -21.49
C VAL A 32 -10.63 2.05 -22.01
N MET A 33 -11.40 1.07 -21.55
CA MET A 33 -11.25 -0.34 -21.90
C MET A 33 -12.31 -0.75 -22.93
N ARG A 34 -11.90 -1.54 -23.92
CA ARG A 34 -12.80 -2.27 -24.83
C ARG A 34 -13.37 -3.48 -24.11
N GLY A 35 -14.51 -3.97 -24.60
CA GLY A 35 -15.10 -5.20 -24.08
C GLY A 35 -14.30 -6.44 -24.48
N PHE A 36 -14.26 -7.43 -23.60
CA PHE A 36 -13.52 -8.68 -23.79
C PHE A 36 -14.19 -9.81 -23.01
N TYR A 37 -13.86 -11.06 -23.34
CA TYR A 37 -14.25 -12.21 -22.53
C TYR A 37 -13.09 -12.64 -21.63
N VAL A 38 -13.41 -13.13 -20.43
CA VAL A 38 -12.44 -13.71 -19.49
C VAL A 38 -12.96 -15.03 -18.94
N ASP A 39 -12.08 -15.98 -18.67
CA ASP A 39 -12.42 -17.19 -17.95
C ASP A 39 -13.01 -16.87 -16.56
N ILE A 40 -14.04 -17.61 -16.16
CA ILE A 40 -14.75 -17.43 -14.89
C ILE A 40 -13.85 -17.85 -13.73
N PHE A 41 -13.14 -18.97 -13.86
CA PHE A 41 -12.19 -19.51 -12.90
C PHE A 41 -10.77 -19.57 -13.48
N PRO A 42 -9.72 -19.71 -12.65
CA PRO A 42 -8.39 -20.07 -13.13
C PRO A 42 -8.44 -21.35 -13.98
N TYR A 43 -7.53 -21.47 -14.96
CA TYR A 43 -7.40 -22.65 -15.82
C TYR A 43 -7.39 -23.93 -14.96
N PRO A 44 -8.22 -24.94 -15.27
CA PRO A 44 -8.91 -25.21 -16.55
C PRO A 44 -10.27 -24.52 -16.73
N ASN A 45 -10.60 -23.51 -15.91
CA ASN A 45 -11.88 -22.80 -15.95
C ASN A 45 -13.10 -23.71 -15.62
N GLU A 46 -12.89 -24.67 -14.71
CA GLU A 46 -13.92 -25.61 -14.23
C GLU A 46 -14.07 -25.51 -12.71
N VAL A 47 -15.31 -25.54 -12.21
CA VAL A 47 -15.61 -25.54 -10.76
C VAL A 47 -15.08 -26.82 -10.13
N GLY A 48 -14.46 -26.71 -8.95
CA GLY A 48 -13.91 -27.84 -8.20
C GLY A 48 -12.57 -28.37 -8.72
N ALA A 49 -12.14 -27.96 -9.91
CA ALA A 49 -10.81 -28.30 -10.42
C ALA A 49 -9.72 -27.58 -9.61
N ILE A 50 -8.55 -28.22 -9.48
CA ILE A 50 -7.36 -27.56 -8.95
C ILE A 50 -6.76 -26.69 -10.05
N PRO A 51 -6.50 -25.39 -9.82
CA PRO A 51 -5.84 -24.52 -10.79
C PRO A 51 -4.52 -25.12 -11.28
N THR A 52 -4.29 -25.08 -12.59
CA THR A 52 -2.97 -25.42 -13.15
C THR A 52 -1.97 -24.33 -12.79
N THR A 53 -0.91 -24.72 -12.07
CA THR A 53 0.19 -23.84 -11.66
C THR A 53 1.55 -24.46 -12.03
N ASN A 54 2.64 -23.86 -11.57
CA ASN A 54 4.01 -24.34 -11.82
C ASN A 54 4.40 -24.35 -13.32
N VAL A 55 3.83 -23.39 -14.05
CA VAL A 55 4.12 -23.12 -15.46
C VAL A 55 4.84 -21.78 -15.61
N THR A 56 5.67 -21.65 -16.63
CA THR A 56 6.25 -20.39 -17.10
C THR A 56 5.20 -19.52 -17.77
N GLN A 57 5.51 -18.24 -18.04
CA GLN A 57 4.58 -17.37 -18.76
C GLN A 57 4.34 -17.82 -20.21
N ALA A 58 5.35 -18.42 -20.86
CA ALA A 58 5.21 -18.97 -22.21
C ALA A 58 4.28 -20.18 -22.24
N GLU A 59 4.43 -21.13 -21.32
CA GLU A 59 3.52 -22.28 -21.20
C GLU A 59 2.10 -21.84 -20.81
N ALA A 60 1.97 -20.84 -19.94
CA ALA A 60 0.66 -20.26 -19.60
C ALA A 60 -0.04 -19.68 -20.83
N ARG A 61 0.73 -19.07 -21.74
CA ARG A 61 0.24 -18.57 -23.03
C ARG A 61 -0.19 -19.71 -23.95
N GLU A 62 0.63 -20.74 -24.09
CA GLU A 62 0.32 -21.93 -24.90
C GLU A 62 -0.97 -22.62 -24.42
N LEU A 63 -1.22 -22.71 -23.10
CA LEU A 63 -2.46 -23.26 -22.55
C LEU A 63 -3.71 -22.47 -22.94
N CYS A 64 -3.59 -21.14 -23.09
CA CYS A 64 -4.67 -20.31 -23.59
C CYS A 64 -4.84 -20.43 -25.11
N GLU A 65 -3.74 -20.41 -25.85
CA GLU A 65 -3.74 -20.50 -27.32
C GLU A 65 -4.28 -21.86 -27.80
N ALA A 66 -4.01 -22.95 -27.07
CA ALA A 66 -4.58 -24.27 -27.33
C ALA A 66 -6.12 -24.32 -27.23
N GLN A 67 -6.75 -23.31 -26.60
CA GLN A 67 -8.20 -23.14 -26.54
C GLN A 67 -8.71 -21.98 -27.42
N GLU A 68 -7.88 -21.50 -28.36
CA GLU A 68 -8.17 -20.33 -29.21
C GLU A 68 -8.39 -19.04 -28.38
N LYS A 69 -7.73 -18.95 -27.22
CA LYS A 69 -7.73 -17.79 -26.32
C LYS A 69 -6.35 -17.15 -26.28
N ARG A 70 -6.20 -16.12 -25.45
CA ARG A 70 -4.91 -15.48 -25.13
C ARG A 70 -4.77 -15.30 -23.62
N LEU A 71 -3.56 -15.00 -23.14
CA LEU A 71 -3.40 -14.44 -21.80
C LEU A 71 -4.12 -13.10 -21.70
N CYS A 72 -4.74 -12.85 -20.54
CA CYS A 72 -5.27 -11.54 -20.20
C CYS A 72 -4.13 -10.52 -20.01
N THR A 73 -4.39 -9.26 -20.33
CA THR A 73 -3.52 -8.16 -19.90
C THR A 73 -3.76 -7.87 -18.41
N GLU A 74 -2.83 -7.20 -17.76
CA GLU A 74 -2.96 -6.94 -16.33
C GLU A 74 -4.14 -6.01 -15.98
N LEU A 75 -4.46 -5.06 -16.87
CA LEU A 75 -5.59 -4.14 -16.69
C LEU A 75 -6.92 -4.80 -17.03
N GLU A 76 -6.93 -5.82 -17.88
CA GLU A 76 -8.11 -6.66 -18.07
C GLU A 76 -8.46 -7.44 -16.81
N LEU A 77 -7.47 -8.04 -16.13
CA LEU A 77 -7.70 -8.71 -14.85
C LEU A 77 -8.11 -7.72 -13.75
N GLU A 78 -7.51 -6.53 -13.72
CA GLU A 78 -7.92 -5.49 -12.79
C GLU A 78 -9.37 -5.05 -13.04
N ARG A 79 -9.76 -4.81 -14.30
CA ARG A 79 -11.14 -4.45 -14.66
C ARG A 79 -12.13 -5.57 -14.31
N ALA A 80 -11.77 -6.81 -14.61
CA ALA A 80 -12.57 -7.98 -14.26
C ALA A 80 -12.78 -8.09 -12.74
N CYS A 81 -11.76 -7.74 -11.94
CA CYS A 81 -11.82 -7.72 -10.49
C CYS A 81 -12.68 -6.59 -9.95
N LYS A 82 -12.42 -5.35 -10.38
CA LYS A 82 -13.04 -4.15 -9.81
C LYS A 82 -14.53 -4.02 -10.09
N GLY A 83 -15.04 -4.75 -11.08
CA GLY A 83 -16.43 -4.64 -11.47
C GLY A 83 -16.79 -3.28 -12.09
N PRO A 84 -18.08 -3.02 -12.37
CA PRO A 84 -18.53 -1.78 -12.99
C PRO A 84 -18.32 -0.55 -12.08
N SER A 85 -18.31 -0.75 -10.75
CA SER A 85 -18.18 0.32 -9.76
C SER A 85 -16.73 0.71 -9.42
N ASN A 86 -15.73 0.10 -10.06
CA ASN A 86 -14.32 0.33 -9.75
C ASN A 86 -13.96 0.07 -8.26
N ALA A 87 -14.51 -1.02 -7.72
CA ALA A 87 -14.34 -1.41 -6.32
C ALA A 87 -12.88 -1.70 -5.95
N THR A 88 -12.52 -1.51 -4.67
CA THR A 88 -11.17 -1.83 -4.18
C THR A 88 -10.89 -3.34 -4.17
N TYR A 89 -11.88 -4.13 -3.78
CA TYR A 89 -11.86 -5.59 -3.73
C TYR A 89 -12.96 -6.15 -4.65
N GLU A 90 -12.85 -7.41 -5.05
CA GLU A 90 -13.84 -8.08 -5.94
C GLU A 90 -15.28 -7.93 -5.45
N TYR A 91 -15.45 -8.00 -4.14
CA TYR A 91 -16.73 -7.98 -3.44
C TYR A 91 -17.08 -6.61 -2.84
N GLY A 92 -16.39 -5.53 -3.21
CA GLY A 92 -16.71 -4.16 -2.79
C GLY A 92 -15.54 -3.38 -2.20
N GLU A 93 -15.85 -2.35 -1.41
CA GLU A 93 -14.85 -1.39 -0.94
C GLU A 93 -14.16 -1.78 0.38
N THR A 94 -14.83 -2.58 1.22
CA THR A 94 -14.31 -2.96 2.53
C THR A 94 -13.74 -4.36 2.50
N TYR A 95 -12.49 -4.51 2.95
CA TYR A 95 -11.81 -5.79 3.04
C TYR A 95 -12.56 -6.78 3.95
N LYS A 96 -12.76 -8.00 3.47
CA LYS A 96 -13.38 -9.13 4.19
C LYS A 96 -12.58 -10.40 3.91
N ALA A 97 -11.67 -10.74 4.82
CA ALA A 97 -10.77 -11.89 4.69
C ALA A 97 -11.51 -13.21 4.37
N SER A 98 -12.69 -13.42 4.96
CA SER A 98 -13.47 -14.65 4.80
C SER A 98 -14.11 -14.83 3.42
N VAL A 99 -14.28 -13.76 2.63
CA VAL A 99 -14.99 -13.85 1.34
C VAL A 99 -14.16 -14.60 0.30
N CYS A 100 -12.87 -14.29 0.21
CA CYS A 100 -11.93 -14.98 -0.68
C CYS A 100 -10.92 -15.86 0.06
N GLY A 101 -10.98 -15.96 1.39
CA GLY A 101 -9.98 -16.69 2.16
C GLY A 101 -8.58 -16.07 2.10
N THR A 102 -8.50 -14.74 1.95
CA THR A 102 -7.23 -14.01 1.92
C THR A 102 -6.65 -13.79 3.31
N GLY A 103 -5.35 -13.47 3.39
CA GLY A 103 -4.66 -13.26 4.68
C GLY A 103 -4.00 -14.53 5.24
N THR A 104 -3.77 -15.53 4.38
CA THR A 104 -3.10 -16.78 4.76
C THR A 104 -2.04 -17.14 3.72
N ALA A 105 -1.17 -18.11 4.04
CA ALA A 105 -0.20 -18.64 3.09
C ALA A 105 -0.78 -19.73 2.15
N LYS A 106 -2.10 -20.01 2.24
CA LYS A 106 -2.75 -21.01 1.39
C LYS A 106 -3.02 -20.42 0.01
N ASN A 107 -2.39 -20.99 -1.01
CA ASN A 107 -2.42 -20.43 -2.37
C ASN A 107 -3.03 -21.37 -3.41
N LEU A 108 -3.28 -22.64 -3.07
CA LEU A 108 -3.85 -23.64 -3.98
C LEU A 108 -5.14 -24.19 -3.39
N VAL A 109 -6.26 -23.63 -3.82
CA VAL A 109 -7.62 -24.03 -3.44
C VAL A 109 -8.37 -24.46 -4.70
N PRO A 110 -9.31 -25.43 -4.61
CA PRO A 110 -10.17 -25.75 -5.74
C PRO A 110 -10.94 -24.53 -6.24
N ASN A 111 -11.13 -24.43 -7.56
CA ASN A 111 -11.93 -23.39 -8.18
C ASN A 111 -13.35 -23.36 -7.60
N GLY A 112 -13.85 -22.16 -7.28
CA GLY A 112 -15.16 -21.95 -6.71
C GLY A 112 -15.31 -22.41 -5.26
N PHE A 113 -14.22 -22.78 -4.57
CA PHE A 113 -14.26 -23.15 -3.15
C PHE A 113 -14.85 -22.03 -2.29
N ASN A 114 -14.46 -20.78 -2.57
CA ASN A 114 -15.04 -19.60 -1.95
C ASN A 114 -16.15 -19.06 -2.85
N SER A 115 -17.36 -19.60 -2.75
CA SER A 115 -18.48 -19.24 -3.65
C SER A 115 -18.84 -17.76 -3.67
N ALA A 116 -18.58 -17.03 -2.57
CA ALA A 116 -18.78 -15.59 -2.46
C ALA A 116 -17.62 -14.74 -3.02
N CYS A 117 -16.48 -15.37 -3.38
CA CYS A 117 -15.34 -14.72 -4.00
C CYS A 117 -15.59 -14.54 -5.49
N HIS A 118 -16.41 -13.55 -5.83
CA HIS A 118 -16.62 -13.14 -7.21
C HIS A 118 -16.76 -11.64 -7.33
N SER A 119 -16.36 -11.12 -8.49
CA SER A 119 -16.63 -9.74 -8.84
C SER A 119 -18.10 -9.52 -9.22
N ALA A 120 -18.50 -8.26 -9.30
CA ALA A 120 -19.81 -7.88 -9.83
C ALA A 120 -19.98 -8.20 -11.34
N PHE A 121 -18.90 -8.54 -12.05
CA PHE A 121 -18.99 -9.12 -13.40
C PHE A 121 -19.10 -10.65 -13.40
N GLY A 122 -19.12 -11.30 -12.24
CA GLY A 122 -19.23 -12.75 -12.12
C GLY A 122 -17.93 -13.52 -12.40
N VAL A 123 -16.78 -12.86 -12.30
CA VAL A 123 -15.47 -13.55 -12.36
C VAL A 123 -15.12 -14.00 -10.96
N HIS A 124 -14.82 -15.28 -10.80
CA HIS A 124 -14.51 -15.91 -9.52
C HIS A 124 -13.00 -16.05 -9.29
N ASP A 125 -12.60 -16.11 -8.02
CA ASP A 125 -11.24 -16.46 -7.60
C ASP A 125 -10.15 -15.63 -8.29
N LEU A 126 -10.35 -14.31 -8.42
CA LEU A 126 -9.25 -13.43 -8.86
C LEU A 126 -8.22 -13.26 -7.73
N HIS A 127 -8.64 -13.34 -6.46
CA HIS A 127 -7.80 -13.40 -5.26
C HIS A 127 -8.17 -14.60 -4.38
N GLY A 128 -7.33 -14.88 -3.38
CA GLY A 128 -7.58 -15.96 -2.42
C GLY A 128 -7.05 -17.33 -2.82
N GLY A 129 -6.73 -17.51 -4.10
CA GLY A 129 -6.06 -18.69 -4.65
C GLY A 129 -4.72 -18.34 -5.29
N VAL A 130 -4.58 -18.74 -6.55
CA VAL A 130 -3.34 -18.59 -7.31
C VAL A 130 -3.22 -17.20 -7.92
N TRP A 131 -1.99 -16.74 -8.07
CA TRP A 131 -1.68 -15.61 -8.94
C TRP A 131 -1.90 -16.01 -10.39
N SER A 132 -2.31 -15.07 -11.26
CA SER A 132 -2.47 -15.31 -12.68
C SER A 132 -1.36 -14.63 -13.49
N TRP A 133 -0.69 -15.39 -14.35
CA TRP A 133 0.17 -14.84 -15.40
C TRP A 133 -0.61 -13.86 -16.29
N THR A 134 0.06 -12.81 -16.76
CA THR A 134 -0.51 -11.85 -17.72
C THR A 134 0.37 -11.71 -18.95
N ALA A 135 -0.21 -11.14 -20.00
CA ALA A 135 0.53 -10.74 -21.20
C ALA A 135 1.36 -9.45 -21.00
N SER A 136 1.18 -8.74 -19.88
CA SER A 136 1.76 -7.41 -19.67
C SER A 136 3.15 -7.46 -19.05
N GLN A 137 4.04 -6.56 -19.51
CA GLN A 137 5.33 -6.34 -18.88
C GLN A 137 5.16 -5.55 -17.57
N TRP A 138 6.02 -5.82 -16.59
CA TRP A 138 6.06 -5.07 -15.34
C TRP A 138 6.99 -3.86 -15.44
N ARG A 139 6.44 -2.71 -15.86
CA ARG A 139 7.21 -1.46 -16.11
C ARG A 139 7.11 -0.43 -14.98
N ARG A 140 7.45 -0.85 -13.76
CA ARG A 140 7.39 0.01 -12.56
C ARG A 140 8.76 0.50 -12.12
N ASP A 141 9.81 -0.24 -12.45
CA ASP A 141 11.18 0.08 -12.05
C ASP A 141 12.11 -0.17 -13.22
N SER A 142 12.65 0.90 -13.80
CA SER A 142 13.56 0.81 -14.95
C SER A 142 14.86 0.06 -14.63
N SER A 143 15.23 -0.04 -13.35
CA SER A 143 16.39 -0.82 -12.91
C SER A 143 16.14 -2.34 -12.94
N LYS A 144 14.87 -2.76 -12.91
CA LYS A 144 14.46 -4.17 -12.93
C LYS A 144 13.85 -4.48 -14.29
N THR A 145 14.70 -4.93 -15.21
CA THR A 145 14.27 -5.32 -16.55
C THR A 145 13.79 -6.77 -16.60
N ASN A 146 13.09 -7.13 -17.68
CA ASN A 146 12.64 -8.49 -17.97
C ASN A 146 11.70 -9.11 -16.92
N LEU A 147 10.75 -8.32 -16.41
CA LEU A 147 9.69 -8.78 -15.55
C LEU A 147 8.33 -8.72 -16.28
N VAL A 148 7.47 -9.67 -15.98
CA VAL A 148 6.07 -9.68 -16.42
C VAL A 148 5.15 -9.57 -15.21
N ALA A 149 3.99 -8.96 -15.41
CA ALA A 149 3.02 -8.75 -14.35
C ALA A 149 2.27 -10.06 -14.07
N ILE A 150 2.07 -10.34 -12.78
CA ILE A 150 1.07 -11.27 -12.29
C ILE A 150 0.06 -10.50 -11.43
N ARG A 151 -1.21 -10.94 -11.43
CA ARG A 151 -2.30 -10.33 -10.65
C ARG A 151 -3.00 -11.38 -9.80
N GLY A 152 -3.68 -10.94 -8.74
CA GLY A 152 -4.48 -11.83 -7.90
C GLY A 152 -3.72 -12.46 -6.73
N GLY A 153 -3.96 -13.75 -6.51
CA GLY A 153 -3.22 -14.56 -5.54
C GLY A 153 -3.65 -14.36 -4.08
N ASN A 154 -2.81 -14.88 -3.19
CA ASN A 154 -3.03 -14.83 -1.74
C ASN A 154 -1.70 -14.58 -0.99
N GLY A 155 -1.81 -14.18 0.28
CA GLY A 155 -0.70 -14.06 1.19
C GLY A 155 -1.11 -13.50 2.56
N ILE A 156 -0.15 -13.42 3.47
CA ILE A 156 -0.38 -13.04 4.88
C ILE A 156 -0.98 -11.64 5.06
N HIS A 157 -0.65 -10.71 4.16
CA HIS A 157 -1.19 -9.34 4.17
C HIS A 157 -2.41 -9.25 3.27
N GLY A 158 -3.47 -9.98 3.61
CA GLY A 158 -4.64 -10.14 2.76
C GLY A 158 -5.37 -8.83 2.43
N GLU A 159 -5.36 -7.84 3.34
CA GLU A 159 -5.94 -6.51 3.09
C GLU A 159 -5.23 -5.79 1.93
N LEU A 160 -3.91 -6.01 1.80
CA LEU A 160 -3.10 -5.45 0.72
C LEU A 160 -3.22 -6.26 -0.57
N ILE A 161 -3.01 -7.58 -0.46
CA ILE A 161 -2.90 -8.49 -1.60
C ILE A 161 -4.27 -8.67 -2.26
N GLY A 162 -5.36 -8.70 -1.49
CA GLY A 162 -6.71 -8.89 -2.01
C GLY A 162 -7.27 -7.72 -2.83
N ARG A 163 -6.55 -6.60 -2.93
CA ARG A 163 -7.00 -5.44 -3.72
C ARG A 163 -6.88 -5.74 -5.20
N CYS A 164 -7.87 -5.35 -5.97
CA CYS A 164 -7.86 -5.52 -7.42
C CYS A 164 -6.68 -4.85 -8.14
N ALA A 165 -6.17 -3.75 -7.60
CA ALA A 165 -5.01 -3.04 -8.12
C ALA A 165 -3.68 -3.75 -7.83
N ASN A 166 -3.66 -4.73 -6.91
CA ASN A 166 -2.43 -5.38 -6.51
C ASN A 166 -1.86 -6.23 -7.65
N GLY A 167 -0.54 -6.15 -7.80
CA GLY A 167 0.21 -6.93 -8.77
C GLY A 167 1.64 -7.08 -8.32
N ARG A 168 2.37 -7.99 -8.98
CA ARG A 168 3.79 -8.21 -8.75
C ARG A 168 4.50 -8.44 -10.08
N GLY A 169 5.73 -7.98 -10.19
CA GLY A 169 6.64 -8.35 -11.28
C GLY A 169 7.44 -9.60 -10.93
N ILE A 170 7.43 -10.61 -11.81
CA ILE A 170 8.33 -11.77 -11.71
C ILE A 170 8.95 -12.07 -13.08
N ARG A 171 10.08 -12.80 -13.11
CA ARG A 171 10.70 -13.19 -14.39
C ARG A 171 9.81 -14.19 -15.14
N PRO A 172 9.72 -14.15 -16.48
CA PRO A 172 8.78 -14.97 -17.24
C PRO A 172 9.13 -16.47 -17.28
N ASP A 173 10.36 -16.84 -16.97
CA ASP A 173 10.91 -18.20 -17.02
C ASP A 173 10.78 -18.97 -15.69
N VAL A 174 10.35 -18.31 -14.61
CA VAL A 174 10.18 -18.98 -13.32
C VAL A 174 8.92 -19.84 -13.31
N ARG A 175 9.00 -20.98 -12.64
CA ARG A 175 7.85 -21.81 -12.29
C ARG A 175 7.58 -21.67 -10.80
N ARG A 176 6.33 -21.38 -10.44
CA ARG A 176 5.94 -21.27 -9.04
C ARG A 176 4.64 -22.02 -8.76
N PRO A 177 4.53 -22.71 -7.62
CA PRO A 177 3.33 -23.48 -7.26
C PRO A 177 2.11 -22.59 -6.96
N ASP A 178 2.32 -21.30 -6.72
CA ASP A 178 1.30 -20.29 -6.44
C ASP A 178 0.96 -19.41 -7.66
N VAL A 179 1.51 -19.69 -8.84
CA VAL A 179 1.25 -18.92 -10.08
C VAL A 179 0.68 -19.85 -11.15
N GLY A 180 -0.50 -19.50 -11.64
CA GLY A 180 -1.25 -20.23 -12.66
C GLY A 180 -1.72 -19.34 -13.80
N VAL A 181 -2.82 -19.75 -14.43
CA VAL A 181 -3.26 -19.23 -15.73
C VAL A 181 -4.71 -18.81 -15.69
N ARG A 182 -5.04 -17.72 -16.37
CA ARG A 182 -6.41 -17.32 -16.70
C ARG A 182 -6.42 -16.71 -18.09
N CYS A 183 -7.34 -17.17 -18.94
CA CYS A 183 -7.37 -16.76 -20.34
C CYS A 183 -8.45 -15.71 -20.61
N CYS A 184 -8.21 -14.91 -21.64
CA CYS A 184 -9.11 -13.91 -22.18
C CYS A 184 -9.31 -14.14 -23.69
N VAL A 185 -10.43 -13.64 -24.23
CA VAL A 185 -10.77 -13.69 -25.66
C VAL A 185 -11.21 -12.31 -26.14
N GLY A 186 -10.91 -12.01 -27.40
CA GLY A 186 -11.13 -10.71 -28.03
C GLY A 186 -9.84 -9.91 -28.19
N GLU A 187 -9.94 -8.72 -28.77
CA GLU A 187 -8.79 -7.83 -28.95
C GLU A 187 -8.18 -7.45 -27.59
N ALA A 188 -6.85 -7.41 -27.50
CA ALA A 188 -6.16 -7.09 -26.26
C ALA A 188 -6.28 -5.60 -25.94
N ASN A 189 -6.67 -5.27 -24.70
CA ASN A 189 -6.54 -3.92 -24.19
C ASN A 189 -5.06 -3.61 -23.95
N SER A 190 -4.47 -2.77 -24.80
CA SER A 190 -3.03 -2.54 -24.90
C SER A 190 -2.47 -1.46 -23.98
N PHE A 191 -3.30 -0.81 -23.16
CA PHE A 191 -2.80 0.18 -22.20
C PHE A 191 -1.87 -0.50 -21.20
N GLU A 192 -0.67 0.05 -21.03
CA GLU A 192 0.36 -0.49 -20.16
C GLU A 192 0.44 0.31 -18.87
N VAL A 193 0.68 -0.38 -17.76
CA VAL A 193 0.99 0.31 -16.50
C VAL A 193 2.47 0.67 -16.48
N VAL A 194 2.75 1.95 -16.72
CA VAL A 194 4.08 2.56 -16.67
C VAL A 194 4.11 3.55 -15.52
N LEU A 195 5.05 3.39 -14.59
CA LEU A 195 5.23 4.33 -13.48
C LEU A 195 6.58 5.02 -13.59
N SER A 196 6.58 6.35 -13.46
CA SER A 196 7.79 7.13 -13.21
C SER A 196 8.06 7.14 -11.71
N VAL A 197 8.81 6.14 -11.23
CA VAL A 197 9.12 6.04 -9.79
C VAL A 197 10.23 7.01 -9.42
N THR A 198 9.88 8.01 -8.61
CA THR A 198 10.84 8.93 -7.99
C THR A 198 11.14 8.48 -6.56
N ARG A 199 12.42 8.46 -6.20
CA ARG A 199 12.90 8.10 -4.86
C ARG A 199 13.69 9.28 -4.31
N GLY A 200 13.19 9.87 -3.21
CA GLY A 200 13.93 10.88 -2.46
C GLY A 200 14.91 10.25 -1.46
N GLU A 201 15.69 11.11 -0.79
CA GLU A 201 16.45 10.69 0.40
C GLU A 201 15.48 10.13 1.45
N PRO A 202 15.78 9.00 2.12
CA PRO A 202 14.87 8.39 3.08
C PRO A 202 14.31 9.39 4.08
N LEU A 203 15.16 10.17 4.75
CA LEU A 203 14.73 11.23 5.65
C LEU A 203 15.59 12.48 5.48
N LYS A 204 14.97 13.57 5.03
CA LYS A 204 15.66 14.84 4.80
C LYS A 204 15.20 15.89 5.81
N TRP A 205 16.12 16.43 6.59
CA TRP A 205 15.82 17.58 7.44
C TRP A 205 15.63 18.85 6.60
N GLN A 206 14.71 19.71 7.03
CA GLN A 206 14.60 21.08 6.52
C GLN A 206 14.18 22.05 7.63
N ALA A 207 14.54 23.32 7.46
CA ALA A 207 14.02 24.37 8.33
C ALA A 207 12.49 24.46 8.18
N PRO A 208 11.73 24.77 9.26
CA PRO A 208 10.31 25.06 9.16
C PRO A 208 10.06 26.20 8.16
N ASP A 209 9.44 25.87 7.02
CA ASP A 209 9.10 26.85 5.99
C ASP A 209 7.83 27.61 6.36
N GLY A 210 7.73 28.86 5.90
CA GLY A 210 6.62 29.75 6.24
C GLY A 210 5.26 29.35 5.66
N ARG A 211 5.19 28.36 4.77
CA ARG A 211 3.95 27.90 4.13
C ARG A 211 3.44 26.61 4.76
N ILE A 212 4.22 25.54 4.80
CA ILE A 212 3.78 24.22 5.26
C ILE A 212 3.77 24.12 6.79
N ALA A 213 4.77 24.66 7.48
CA ALA A 213 4.85 24.51 8.94
C ALA A 213 3.57 25.03 9.67
N PRO A 214 3.04 26.23 9.36
CA PRO A 214 1.78 26.70 9.96
C PRO A 214 0.55 25.85 9.61
N MET A 215 0.58 25.13 8.49
CA MET A 215 -0.49 24.22 8.11
C MET A 215 -0.42 22.92 8.91
N LEU A 216 0.79 22.41 9.17
CA LEU A 216 1.01 21.26 10.05
C LEU A 216 0.64 21.57 11.51
N GLU A 217 0.90 22.79 11.99
CA GLU A 217 0.51 23.24 13.34
C GLU A 217 -1.00 23.05 13.58
N LYS A 218 -1.82 23.35 12.57
CA LYS A 218 -3.29 23.20 12.62
C LYS A 218 -3.76 21.75 12.63
N LEU A 219 -2.89 20.80 12.32
CA LEU A 219 -3.19 19.36 12.37
C LEU A 219 -2.84 18.72 13.71
N ALA A 220 -2.35 19.48 14.69
CA ALA A 220 -2.17 18.97 16.05
C ALA A 220 -3.51 18.41 16.60
N PRO A 221 -3.50 17.32 17.38
CA PRO A 221 -4.73 16.71 17.89
C PRO A 221 -5.61 17.68 18.69
N PRO A 222 -6.95 17.50 18.69
CA PRO A 222 -7.87 18.35 19.44
C PRO A 222 -7.53 18.48 20.93
N GLU A 223 -6.98 17.42 21.54
CA GLU A 223 -6.55 17.42 22.94
C GLU A 223 -5.47 18.48 23.18
N ILE A 224 -4.49 18.57 22.29
CA ILE A 224 -3.42 19.59 22.36
C ILE A 224 -4.01 20.97 22.10
N GLN A 225 -4.80 21.13 21.02
CA GLN A 225 -5.40 22.42 20.67
C GLN A 225 -6.29 22.98 21.79
N ASN A 226 -7.04 22.11 22.46
CA ASN A 226 -7.93 22.49 23.57
C ASN A 226 -7.14 22.87 24.83
N ALA A 227 -6.05 22.17 25.13
CA ALA A 227 -5.22 22.45 26.30
C ALA A 227 -4.58 23.85 26.27
N VAL A 228 -4.42 24.44 25.08
CA VAL A 228 -3.86 25.78 24.88
C VAL A 228 -4.85 26.78 24.29
N ARG A 229 -6.14 26.45 24.26
CA ARG A 229 -7.17 27.34 23.69
C ARG A 229 -7.23 28.68 24.44
N GLY A 230 -7.15 29.80 23.70
CA GLY A 230 -7.16 31.15 24.29
C GLY A 230 -5.86 31.56 24.97
N ARG A 231 -4.81 30.73 24.91
CA ARG A 231 -3.46 31.07 25.36
C ARG A 231 -2.72 31.92 24.32
N ARG A 232 -1.55 32.44 24.67
CA ARG A 232 -0.72 33.26 23.78
C ARG A 232 -0.21 32.44 22.60
N ALA A 233 0.24 33.11 21.54
CA ALA A 233 0.78 32.45 20.35
C ALA A 233 2.02 31.57 20.64
N GLU A 234 2.82 31.93 21.65
CA GLU A 234 3.99 31.17 22.13
C GLU A 234 3.62 29.87 22.86
N ASP A 235 2.39 29.79 23.39
CA ASP A 235 1.87 28.60 24.06
C ASP A 235 1.22 27.62 23.08
N GLN A 236 0.82 28.09 21.90
CA GLN A 236 0.19 27.25 20.88
C GLN A 236 1.15 26.17 20.38
N PHE A 237 0.63 25.09 19.80
CA PHE A 237 1.48 24.08 19.16
C PHE A 237 2.26 24.71 18.00
N LYS A 238 3.59 24.73 18.14
CA LYS A 238 4.51 25.34 17.15
C LYS A 238 5.38 24.27 16.52
N VAL A 239 5.47 24.26 15.19
CA VAL A 239 6.39 23.36 14.47
C VAL A 239 7.78 24.01 14.44
N GLU A 240 8.71 23.41 15.17
CA GLU A 240 10.05 23.94 15.40
C GLU A 240 11.11 23.19 14.60
N ARG A 241 10.82 21.95 14.20
CA ARG A 241 11.67 21.13 13.33
C ARG A 241 10.81 20.49 12.26
N MET A 242 11.37 20.33 11.06
CA MET A 242 10.66 19.69 9.97
C MET A 242 11.56 18.73 9.21
N TRP A 243 10.95 17.66 8.71
CA TRP A 243 11.57 16.70 7.82
C TRP A 243 10.64 16.36 6.67
N ILE A 244 11.23 15.98 5.54
CA ILE A 244 10.57 15.28 4.45
C ILE A 244 10.98 13.81 4.54
N TRP A 245 10.00 12.93 4.63
CA TRP A 245 10.19 11.48 4.74
C TRP A 245 9.69 10.79 3.47
N HIS A 246 10.56 10.02 2.82
CA HIS A 246 10.27 9.23 1.63
C HIS A 246 10.29 7.73 1.97
N PRO A 247 9.21 7.18 2.55
CA PRO A 247 9.20 5.77 2.96
C PRO A 247 9.19 4.77 1.80
N LEU A 248 8.77 5.22 0.63
CA LEU A 248 8.58 4.40 -0.56
C LEU A 248 8.79 5.27 -1.80
N GLY A 249 9.04 4.67 -2.96
CA GLY A 249 8.99 5.41 -4.22
C GLY A 249 7.61 6.05 -4.41
N ASN A 250 7.58 7.26 -4.97
CA ASN A 250 6.36 8.06 -5.15
C ASN A 250 5.58 8.38 -3.86
N GLU A 251 6.20 8.26 -2.68
CA GLU A 251 5.65 8.76 -1.42
C GLU A 251 6.55 9.84 -0.84
N GLU A 252 5.94 10.97 -0.49
CA GLU A 252 6.57 12.10 0.17
C GLU A 252 5.65 12.53 1.33
N LEU A 253 6.17 12.45 2.55
CA LEU A 253 5.47 12.81 3.77
C LEU A 253 6.17 13.97 4.46
N TYR A 254 5.39 14.92 4.97
CA TYR A 254 5.88 16.04 5.75
C TYR A 254 5.77 15.70 7.22
N VAL A 255 6.88 15.83 7.94
CA VAL A 255 6.96 15.54 9.38
C VAL A 255 7.29 16.83 10.11
N GLY A 256 6.33 17.39 10.84
CA GLY A 256 6.51 18.59 11.67
C GLY A 256 6.64 18.22 13.14
N GLY A 257 7.80 18.48 13.74
CA GLY A 257 8.05 18.27 15.17
C GLY A 257 7.86 19.54 15.97
N GLY A 258 7.05 19.48 17.02
CA GLY A 258 6.66 20.67 17.78
C GLY A 258 6.17 20.39 19.20
N CYS A 259 5.88 21.47 19.92
CA CYS A 259 5.37 21.46 21.29
C CYS A 259 4.29 22.53 21.46
N ALA A 260 3.33 22.26 22.35
CA ALA A 260 2.41 23.22 22.94
C ALA A 260 2.65 23.32 24.45
N HIS A 261 2.37 24.49 25.02
CA HIS A 261 2.63 24.78 26.44
C HIS A 261 1.33 25.13 27.18
N PRO A 262 0.57 24.12 27.64
CA PRO A 262 -0.63 24.33 28.44
C PRO A 262 -0.29 24.88 29.85
N PRO A 263 -1.29 25.33 30.63
CA PRO A 263 -1.08 25.71 32.02
C PRO A 263 -0.44 24.58 32.83
N GLY A 264 0.73 24.85 33.41
CA GLY A 264 1.49 23.88 34.19
C GLY A 264 2.94 23.79 33.71
N PRO A 265 3.73 22.87 34.31
CA PRO A 265 5.13 22.69 33.95
C PRO A 265 5.35 21.78 32.74
N ASP A 266 4.32 21.02 32.34
CA ASP A 266 4.45 19.95 31.36
C ASP A 266 4.05 20.43 29.96
N ALA A 267 4.99 20.35 29.01
CA ALA A 267 4.72 20.57 27.60
C ALA A 267 4.00 19.36 26.97
N MET A 268 3.27 19.61 25.88
CA MET A 268 2.66 18.57 25.04
C MET A 268 3.35 18.57 23.68
N CYS A 269 4.28 17.65 23.48
CA CYS A 269 5.13 17.58 22.31
C CYS A 269 4.89 16.32 21.46
N GLY A 270 5.18 16.43 20.17
CA GLY A 270 5.13 15.31 19.25
C GLY A 270 5.37 15.71 17.80
N ILE A 271 5.33 14.71 16.93
CA ILE A 271 5.40 14.93 15.49
C ILE A 271 4.01 14.83 14.85
N VAL A 272 3.74 15.71 13.91
CA VAL A 272 2.65 15.64 12.94
C VAL A 272 3.21 15.01 11.68
N VAL A 273 2.68 13.85 11.28
CA VAL A 273 2.99 13.23 9.97
C VAL A 273 1.82 13.49 9.04
N ALA A 274 2.07 14.18 7.93
CA ALA A 274 1.05 14.55 6.97
C ALA A 274 1.49 14.26 5.54
N ARG A 275 0.51 14.10 4.65
CA ARG A 275 0.72 13.98 3.21
C ARG A 275 0.07 15.16 2.51
N MET A 276 0.77 15.76 1.55
CA MET A 276 0.19 16.83 0.74
C MET A 276 -0.86 16.27 -0.24
N ARG A 277 -1.99 16.97 -0.32
CA ARG A 277 -3.04 16.78 -1.31
C ARG A 277 -3.30 18.13 -1.94
N PHE A 278 -2.88 18.28 -3.20
CA PHE A 278 -2.80 19.58 -3.86
C PHE A 278 -1.99 20.54 -2.97
N GLU A 279 -2.63 21.57 -2.43
CA GLU A 279 -2.00 22.58 -1.59
C GLU A 279 -2.26 22.40 -0.09
N ALA A 280 -2.99 21.34 0.33
CA ALA A 280 -3.37 21.12 1.72
C ALA A 280 -2.74 19.84 2.31
N PRO A 281 -2.16 19.88 3.54
CA PRO A 281 -1.72 18.67 4.22
C PRO A 281 -2.92 17.92 4.79
N VAL A 282 -2.92 16.60 4.60
CA VAL A 282 -3.85 15.67 5.25
C VAL A 282 -3.08 14.93 6.34
N LEU A 283 -3.58 15.00 7.58
CA LEU A 283 -2.99 14.31 8.72
C LEU A 283 -3.04 12.79 8.50
N LEU A 284 -1.89 12.13 8.64
CA LEU A 284 -1.80 10.68 8.68
C LEU A 284 -1.72 10.17 10.13
N ALA A 285 -0.90 10.82 10.95
CA ALA A 285 -0.77 10.49 12.37
C ALA A 285 -0.15 11.64 13.17
N PHE A 286 -0.45 11.67 14.45
CA PHE A 286 0.32 12.42 15.44
C PHE A 286 1.01 11.43 16.39
N ILE A 287 2.33 11.55 16.54
CA ILE A 287 3.12 10.68 17.43
C ILE A 287 3.69 11.52 18.57
N ALA A 288 3.19 11.29 19.79
CA ALA A 288 3.65 12.00 20.98
C ALA A 288 5.11 11.69 21.32
N SER A 289 5.91 12.73 21.53
CA SER A 289 7.23 12.70 22.18
C SER A 289 7.16 13.08 23.67
N ASP A 290 5.93 13.28 24.16
CA ASP A 290 5.54 13.68 25.52
C ASP A 290 6.06 15.05 25.91
N LEU A 291 6.98 15.13 26.88
CA LEU A 291 7.39 16.41 27.48
C LEU A 291 8.52 17.09 26.71
N TRP A 292 9.17 16.36 25.80
CA TRP A 292 10.39 16.82 25.13
C TRP A 292 10.11 17.14 23.67
N GLN A 293 10.76 18.21 23.21
CA GLN A 293 10.79 18.56 21.79
C GLN A 293 11.26 17.35 20.96
N PRO A 294 10.48 16.91 19.97
CA PRO A 294 10.80 15.70 19.22
C PRO A 294 12.05 15.90 18.35
N THR A 295 12.78 14.81 18.16
CA THR A 295 13.68 14.67 17.01
C THR A 295 13.42 13.33 16.33
N VAL A 296 13.77 13.25 15.05
CA VAL A 296 13.55 12.07 14.21
C VAL A 296 14.90 11.57 13.69
N GLY A 297 15.06 10.25 13.60
CA GLY A 297 16.22 9.63 12.98
C GLY A 297 15.83 8.48 12.05
N GLU A 298 16.73 8.12 11.15
CA GLU A 298 16.58 6.99 10.26
C GLU A 298 16.68 5.65 10.99
N THR A 299 16.17 4.60 10.34
CA THR A 299 16.33 3.20 10.76
C THR A 299 17.10 2.43 9.69
N GLU A 300 17.11 1.10 9.80
CA GLU A 300 17.66 0.23 8.78
C GLU A 300 16.88 0.26 7.45
N THR A 301 15.63 0.75 7.46
CA THR A 301 14.78 0.81 6.27
C THR A 301 14.19 2.20 6.08
N ALA A 302 14.03 2.65 4.84
CA ALA A 302 13.38 3.93 4.56
C ALA A 302 11.92 3.98 5.06
N ARG A 303 11.26 2.81 5.18
CA ARG A 303 9.88 2.67 5.64
C ARG A 303 9.69 2.93 7.13
N GLU A 304 10.75 3.12 7.89
CA GLU A 304 10.66 3.34 9.32
C GLU A 304 11.59 4.46 9.77
N ILE A 305 11.13 5.22 10.75
CA ILE A 305 11.88 6.28 11.43
C ILE A 305 11.79 6.07 12.94
N PHE A 306 12.80 6.54 13.67
CA PHE A 306 12.71 6.67 15.12
C PHE A 306 12.23 8.06 15.49
N VAL A 307 11.24 8.15 16.38
CA VAL A 307 10.85 9.38 17.06
C VAL A 307 11.40 9.35 18.48
N TYR A 308 12.25 10.31 18.81
CA TYR A 308 12.84 10.45 20.12
C TYR A 308 12.04 11.44 20.95
N GLY A 309 11.79 11.08 22.21
CA GLY A 309 11.06 11.89 23.16
C GLY A 309 11.50 11.63 24.59
N GLY A 310 10.77 12.19 25.53
CA GLY A 310 11.03 11.97 26.94
C GLY A 310 9.86 12.35 27.82
N ASP A 311 9.72 11.60 28.90
CA ASP A 311 8.73 11.82 29.93
C ASP A 311 9.39 11.83 31.30
N ARG A 312 8.59 11.79 32.37
CA ARG A 312 9.10 11.79 33.75
C ARG A 312 10.00 10.60 34.09
N ASN A 313 9.98 9.52 33.29
CA ASN A 313 10.84 8.35 33.44
C ASN A 313 12.11 8.45 32.58
N GLY A 314 12.35 9.59 31.93
CA GLY A 314 13.52 9.87 31.10
C GLY A 314 13.27 9.70 29.61
N ALA A 315 14.36 9.64 28.85
CA ALA A 315 14.34 9.52 27.39
C ALA A 315 13.74 8.19 26.93
N PHE A 316 13.07 8.22 25.78
CA PHE A 316 12.63 7.04 25.04
C PHE A 316 12.73 7.31 23.55
N ARG A 317 12.58 6.24 22.76
CA ARG A 317 12.27 6.35 21.33
C ARG A 317 11.06 5.48 20.99
N LYS A 318 10.40 5.80 19.88
CA LYS A 318 9.35 4.97 19.27
C LYS A 318 9.76 4.67 17.84
N ARG A 319 9.61 3.42 17.41
CA ARG A 319 9.68 3.08 15.98
C ARG A 319 8.36 3.48 15.33
N VAL A 320 8.42 4.27 14.27
CA VAL A 320 7.26 4.70 13.48
C VAL A 320 7.40 4.13 12.08
N SER A 321 6.40 3.39 11.63
CA SER A 321 6.46 2.61 10.40
C SER A 321 5.40 3.09 9.41
N TYR A 322 5.77 3.10 8.13
CA TYR A 322 4.87 3.35 7.01
C TYR A 322 4.42 2.02 6.41
N GLU A 323 3.13 1.73 6.51
CA GLU A 323 2.52 0.49 6.05
C GLU A 323 1.41 0.80 5.06
N TRP A 324 1.76 0.75 3.77
CA TRP A 324 0.82 0.87 2.63
C TRP A 324 -0.10 2.09 2.70
N GLY A 325 0.46 3.23 3.12
CA GLY A 325 -0.24 4.50 3.24
C GLY A 325 -0.76 4.84 4.62
N LYS A 326 -0.65 3.92 5.59
CA LYS A 326 -0.93 4.15 7.01
C LYS A 326 0.37 4.37 7.78
N ILE A 327 0.28 5.12 8.88
CA ILE A 327 1.38 5.30 9.84
C ILE A 327 1.04 4.54 11.12
N SER A 328 1.96 3.69 11.57
CA SER A 328 1.88 3.00 12.85
C SER A 328 3.05 3.44 13.74
N ALA A 329 2.88 3.34 15.06
CA ALA A 329 3.95 3.61 16.02
C ALA A 329 4.01 2.52 17.08
N ALA A 330 5.19 1.98 17.30
CA ALA A 330 5.47 0.99 18.33
C ALA A 330 5.45 1.63 19.74
N ALA A 331 5.47 0.76 20.75
CA ALA A 331 5.62 1.16 22.14
C ALA A 331 6.96 1.89 22.39
N LYS A 332 7.04 2.58 23.54
CA LYS A 332 8.27 3.28 23.97
C LYS A 332 9.40 2.28 24.23
N GLU A 333 10.51 2.43 23.53
CA GLU A 333 11.77 1.75 23.81
C GLU A 333 12.67 2.65 24.66
N ARG A 334 13.26 2.11 25.73
CA ARG A 334 14.19 2.84 26.61
C ARG A 334 15.55 2.16 26.62
N LYS A 335 16.61 2.97 26.75
CA LYS A 335 17.95 2.45 27.00
C LYS A 335 17.99 1.83 28.41
N LYS A 336 18.21 0.52 28.50
CA LYS A 336 18.59 -0.12 29.76
C LYS A 336 20.11 -0.23 29.86
N ARG A 337 20.67 0.22 30.97
CA ARG A 337 22.03 -0.16 31.37
C ARG A 337 21.97 -1.54 32.02
N ARG A 338 22.37 -2.59 31.30
CA ARG A 338 22.60 -3.91 31.91
C ARG A 338 23.95 -3.90 32.64
N LYS A 339 23.96 -4.36 33.89
CA LYS A 339 25.18 -4.45 34.72
C LYS A 339 26.24 -5.28 33.97
N GLY A 340 27.39 -4.67 33.67
CA GLY A 340 28.51 -5.32 32.96
C GLY A 340 28.68 -4.99 31.47
N LYS A 341 27.76 -4.24 30.83
CA LYS A 341 27.96 -3.74 29.46
C LYS A 341 28.36 -2.25 29.47
N ARG A 342 29.39 -1.89 28.70
CA ARG A 342 29.84 -0.49 28.52
C ARG A 342 28.82 0.38 27.77
N GLU A 343 28.05 -0.23 26.87
CA GLU A 343 27.03 0.45 26.07
C GLU A 343 25.62 0.06 26.49
N ALA A 344 24.75 1.06 26.57
CA ALA A 344 23.34 0.86 26.87
C ALA A 344 22.60 0.37 25.61
N THR A 345 21.88 -0.73 25.72
CA THR A 345 21.03 -1.26 24.65
C THR A 345 19.59 -0.81 24.87
N TYR A 346 18.88 -0.55 23.79
CA TYR A 346 17.42 -0.41 23.85
C TYR A 346 16.80 -1.80 24.10
N ASP A 347 15.71 -1.83 24.85
CA ASP A 347 14.93 -3.04 25.09
C ASP A 347 14.18 -3.53 23.85
#